data_AF-A0A965QIN6-F1
#
_entry.id   AF-A0A965QIN6-F1
#
_cell.length_a   1.000
_cell.length_b   1.000
_cell.length_c   1.000
_cell.angle_alpha   90.00
_cell.angle_beta   90.00
_cell.angle_gamma   90.00
#
_symmetry.space_group_name_H-M   'P 1'
#
loop_
_entity.id
_entity.type
_entity.pdbx_description
1 polymer ?
#
loop_
_entity_poly.entity_id
_entity_poly.type
_entity_poly.pdbx_seq_one_letter_code
_entity_poly.pdbx_strand_id
1 'polypeptide(L)'
;MLIKFLSAFFSIRSASLALIIFLTSIAAATFIESIHGIQSAKLIIYNATWFELLLIYLCFNLISNIFKHRMFQREKIALLTFHISFIIIIIGAGITRFYSFDGLMLIPEGKTSDFIFTSDPHLLVSVQNLETGEDSTFVEQHYMSEIANNNFEHNYDFSGKDIAISYLNFQSKMIDSFVINSQFKEEALELVTDGMKSNFLCENDIFMLGEIPLSFEKELATPGIETRKFGDSIQVKTLLPLRYLAMSEMQKARQSGQSPSDSMFTEIPLNKWVNFKTTTLYQVGDKQFVFKRKIKHAKKMLLSSGKKNVGSDYLTVLVKSGKQSIEKRLEGGMGAIPTPTRFELNGLSIQLEYGSIRQKLPFAILCRDFILDKYPGSESPSSFASELTILDKAKKYERNQRVFMNNIMDYE
;
A
#
# COMPACT_ATOMS: atom_id res chain seq x y z
N MET A 1 -38.82 6.63 -39.24
CA MET A 1 -37.50 7.17 -38.86
C MET A 1 -36.75 6.22 -37.92
N LEU A 2 -37.40 5.77 -36.82
CA LEU A 2 -36.83 4.86 -35.82
C LEU A 2 -36.28 3.53 -36.37
N ILE A 3 -37.02 2.84 -37.26
CA ILE A 3 -36.58 1.55 -37.84
C ILE A 3 -35.31 1.73 -38.70
N LYS A 4 -35.21 2.82 -39.47
CA LYS A 4 -34.02 3.12 -40.27
C LYS A 4 -32.82 3.40 -39.38
N PHE A 5 -33.01 4.16 -38.30
CA PHE A 5 -31.97 4.41 -37.30
C PHE A 5 -31.50 3.11 -36.65
N LEU A 6 -32.40 2.30 -36.10
CA LEU A 6 -32.07 1.01 -35.47
C LEU A 6 -31.36 0.06 -36.44
N SER A 7 -31.78 0.02 -37.71
CA SER A 7 -31.14 -0.83 -38.72
C SER A 7 -29.71 -0.43 -39.07
N ALA A 8 -29.39 0.86 -38.95
CA ALA A 8 -28.04 1.41 -39.14
C ALA A 8 -27.18 1.26 -37.87
N PHE A 9 -27.78 1.49 -36.70
CA PHE A 9 -27.17 1.36 -35.38
C PHE A 9 -26.84 -0.09 -35.01
N PHE A 10 -27.60 -1.06 -35.53
CA PHE A 10 -27.29 -2.50 -35.42
C PHE A 10 -26.88 -3.09 -36.77
N SER A 11 -25.95 -2.43 -37.45
CA SER A 11 -25.35 -2.90 -38.71
C SER A 11 -23.98 -3.51 -38.49
N ILE A 12 -23.52 -4.33 -39.45
CA ILE A 12 -22.16 -4.89 -39.40
C ILE A 12 -21.07 -3.80 -39.32
N ARG A 13 -21.28 -2.66 -40.00
CA ARG A 13 -20.35 -1.52 -39.98
C ARG A 13 -20.25 -0.91 -38.59
N SER A 14 -21.40 -0.71 -37.95
CA SER A 14 -21.47 -0.20 -36.57
C SER A 14 -20.88 -1.19 -35.55
N ALA A 15 -21.00 -2.49 -35.80
CA ALA A 15 -20.37 -3.55 -35.00
C ALA A 15 -18.85 -3.47 -35.12
N SER A 16 -18.32 -3.41 -36.34
CA SER A 16 -16.88 -3.29 -36.60
C SER A 16 -16.30 -2.01 -35.98
N LEU A 17 -17.02 -0.88 -36.06
CA LEU A 17 -16.59 0.36 -35.42
C LEU A 17 -16.48 0.21 -33.90
N ALA A 18 -17.52 -0.34 -33.25
CA ALA A 18 -17.47 -0.56 -31.80
C ALA A 18 -16.40 -1.58 -31.39
N LEU A 19 -16.14 -2.59 -32.22
CA LEU A 19 -15.05 -3.54 -31.98
C LEU A 19 -13.69 -2.85 -32.05
N ILE A 20 -13.48 -1.92 -32.99
CA ILE A 20 -12.25 -1.10 -33.06
C ILE A 20 -12.12 -0.22 -31.82
N ILE A 21 -13.21 0.42 -31.38
CA ILE A 21 -13.20 1.23 -30.16
C ILE A 21 -12.86 0.34 -28.95
N PHE A 22 -13.44 -0.86 -28.86
CA PHE A 22 -13.14 -1.80 -27.80
C PHE A 22 -11.65 -2.23 -27.80
N LEU A 23 -11.12 -2.64 -28.96
CA LEU A 23 -9.73 -3.07 -29.11
C LEU A 23 -8.72 -1.96 -28.80
N THR A 24 -9.00 -0.74 -29.26
CA THR A 24 -8.16 0.43 -28.96
C THR A 24 -8.24 0.82 -27.49
N SER A 25 -9.41 0.66 -26.85
CA SER A 25 -9.59 0.91 -25.42
C SER A 25 -8.79 -0.07 -24.57
N ILE A 26 -8.86 -1.38 -24.83
CA ILE A 26 -8.07 -2.36 -24.05
C ILE A 26 -6.56 -2.21 -24.28
N ALA A 27 -6.16 -1.83 -25.51
CA ALA A 27 -4.77 -1.52 -25.80
C ALA A 27 -4.30 -0.30 -24.99
N ALA A 28 -5.07 0.79 -25.00
CA ALA A 28 -4.79 1.98 -24.19
C ALA A 28 -4.78 1.66 -22.69
N ALA A 29 -5.68 0.81 -22.20
CA ALA A 29 -5.73 0.36 -20.81
C ALA A 29 -4.43 -0.33 -20.38
N THR A 30 -3.88 -1.18 -21.25
CA THR A 30 -2.60 -1.86 -21.00
C THR A 30 -1.45 -0.84 -20.82
N PHE A 31 -1.41 0.20 -21.64
CA PHE A 31 -0.39 1.25 -21.51
C PHE A 31 -0.59 2.09 -20.25
N ILE A 32 -1.84 2.50 -19.96
CA ILE A 32 -2.19 3.24 -18.75
C ILE A 32 -1.82 2.44 -17.50
N GLU A 33 -2.11 1.14 -17.48
CA GLU A 33 -1.75 0.26 -16.37
C GLU A 33 -0.23 0.19 -16.16
N SER A 34 0.52 0.06 -17.25
CA SER A 34 1.98 -0.04 -17.19
C SER A 34 2.62 1.23 -16.63
N ILE A 35 2.13 2.40 -17.03
CA ILE A 35 2.71 3.70 -16.67
C ILE A 35 2.13 4.22 -15.35
N HIS A 36 0.81 4.26 -15.22
CA HIS A 36 0.07 4.91 -14.13
C HIS A 36 -0.56 3.92 -13.15
N GLY A 37 -0.35 2.62 -13.33
CA GLY A 37 -0.82 1.59 -12.41
C GLY A 37 -2.24 1.07 -12.67
N ILE A 38 -2.55 -0.04 -12.00
CA ILE A 38 -3.80 -0.80 -12.18
C ILE A 38 -5.03 0.02 -11.81
N GLN A 39 -4.97 0.81 -10.72
CA GLN A 39 -6.08 1.66 -10.30
C GLN A 39 -6.48 2.66 -11.39
N SER A 40 -5.49 3.29 -12.05
CA SER A 40 -5.72 4.23 -13.15
C SER A 40 -6.43 3.60 -14.35
N ALA A 41 -6.00 2.40 -14.76
CA ALA A 41 -6.62 1.67 -15.87
C ALA A 41 -8.06 1.23 -15.53
N LYS A 42 -8.27 0.76 -14.28
CA LYS A 42 -9.61 0.44 -13.77
C LYS A 42 -10.52 1.67 -13.81
N LEU A 43 -10.07 2.80 -13.27
CA LEU A 43 -10.90 4.00 -13.15
C LEU A 43 -11.26 4.61 -14.52
N ILE A 44 -10.31 4.71 -15.45
CA ILE A 44 -10.52 5.41 -16.72
C ILE A 44 -11.24 4.54 -17.77
N ILE A 45 -10.97 3.23 -17.77
CA ILE A 45 -11.45 2.33 -18.83
C ILE A 45 -12.30 1.21 -18.24
N TYR A 46 -11.73 0.30 -17.45
CA TYR A 46 -12.43 -0.94 -17.14
C TYR A 46 -13.72 -0.69 -16.35
N ASN A 47 -13.72 0.17 -15.35
CA ASN A 47 -14.88 0.49 -14.50
C ASN A 47 -15.66 1.72 -15.00
N ALA A 48 -15.25 2.32 -16.11
CA ALA A 48 -15.91 3.51 -16.63
C ALA A 48 -17.25 3.16 -17.31
N THR A 49 -18.26 3.98 -17.07
CA THR A 49 -19.63 3.78 -17.57
C THR A 49 -19.69 3.73 -19.10
N TRP A 50 -18.86 4.50 -19.80
CA TRP A 50 -18.82 4.49 -21.27
C TRP A 50 -18.33 3.16 -21.84
N PHE A 51 -17.37 2.50 -21.17
CA PHE A 51 -16.82 1.23 -21.61
C PHE A 51 -17.81 0.10 -21.34
N GLU A 52 -18.53 0.18 -20.23
CA GLU A 52 -19.63 -0.72 -19.93
C GLU A 52 -20.76 -0.61 -20.95
N LEU A 53 -21.17 0.62 -21.31
CA LEU A 53 -22.15 0.86 -22.37
C LEU A 53 -21.67 0.33 -23.72
N LEU A 54 -20.37 0.43 -24.03
CA LEU A 54 -19.77 -0.14 -25.24
C LEU A 54 -19.90 -1.67 -25.27
N LEU A 55 -19.63 -2.35 -24.15
CA LEU A 55 -19.76 -3.81 -24.03
C LEU A 55 -21.22 -4.27 -24.17
N ILE A 56 -22.14 -3.58 -23.50
CA ILE A 56 -23.59 -3.83 -23.60
C ILE A 56 -24.05 -3.62 -25.04
N TYR A 57 -23.60 -2.54 -25.68
CA TYR A 57 -23.91 -2.27 -27.09
C TYR A 57 -23.38 -3.36 -28.02
N LEU A 58 -22.13 -3.80 -27.84
CA LEU A 58 -21.55 -4.91 -28.62
C LEU A 58 -22.37 -6.20 -28.46
N CYS A 59 -22.79 -6.52 -27.23
CA CYS A 59 -23.64 -7.67 -26.95
C CYS A 59 -24.97 -7.60 -27.70
N PHE A 60 -25.69 -6.46 -27.60
CA PHE A 60 -26.95 -6.28 -28.34
C PHE A 60 -26.75 -6.27 -29.86
N ASN A 61 -25.63 -5.75 -30.35
CA ASN A 61 -25.31 -5.75 -31.77
C ASN A 61 -25.06 -7.17 -32.30
N LEU A 62 -24.33 -8.01 -31.55
CA LEU A 62 -24.14 -9.43 -31.85
C LEU A 62 -25.49 -10.16 -31.91
N ILE A 63 -26.36 -9.97 -30.91
CA ILE A 63 -27.70 -10.56 -30.85
C ILE A 63 -28.53 -10.13 -32.08
N SER A 64 -28.57 -8.84 -32.39
CA SER A 64 -29.32 -8.32 -33.53
C SER A 64 -28.82 -8.92 -34.86
N ASN A 65 -27.50 -9.04 -35.04
CA ASN A 65 -26.91 -9.59 -36.27
C ASN A 65 -27.24 -11.08 -36.47
N ILE A 66 -27.34 -11.86 -35.39
CA ILE A 66 -27.78 -13.28 -35.45
C ILE A 66 -29.15 -13.39 -36.13
N PHE A 67 -30.13 -12.59 -35.69
CA PHE A 67 -31.48 -12.61 -36.25
C PHE A 67 -31.54 -11.99 -37.65
N LYS A 68 -30.91 -10.82 -37.85
CA LYS A 68 -30.92 -10.08 -39.11
C LYS A 68 -30.34 -10.88 -40.28
N HIS A 69 -29.26 -11.64 -40.03
CA HIS A 69 -28.61 -12.45 -41.05
C HIS A 69 -29.07 -13.91 -41.07
N ARG A 70 -30.10 -14.25 -40.28
CA ARG A 70 -30.68 -15.59 -40.15
C ARG A 70 -29.60 -16.65 -39.96
N MET A 71 -28.73 -16.45 -38.97
CA MET A 71 -27.55 -17.28 -38.75
C MET A 71 -27.87 -18.70 -38.26
N PHE A 72 -29.13 -19.01 -37.94
CA PHE A 72 -29.63 -20.34 -37.60
C PHE A 72 -29.61 -21.36 -38.77
N GLN A 73 -29.17 -20.96 -39.95
CA GLN A 73 -29.02 -21.84 -41.11
C GLN A 73 -27.80 -22.76 -40.95
N ARG A 74 -27.91 -24.02 -41.41
CA ARG A 74 -26.83 -25.03 -41.29
C ARG A 74 -25.49 -24.54 -41.85
N GLU A 75 -25.53 -23.83 -42.96
CA GLU A 75 -24.35 -23.25 -43.64
C GLU A 75 -23.63 -22.18 -42.81
N LYS A 76 -24.31 -21.57 -41.82
CA LYS A 76 -23.80 -20.47 -41.00
C LYS A 76 -23.55 -20.87 -39.55
N ILE A 77 -23.60 -22.17 -39.23
CA ILE A 77 -23.39 -22.67 -37.87
C ILE A 77 -22.06 -22.16 -37.29
N ALA A 78 -20.98 -22.17 -38.07
CA ALA A 78 -19.69 -21.66 -37.61
C ALA A 78 -19.78 -20.18 -37.18
N LEU A 79 -20.41 -19.33 -37.98
CA LEU A 79 -20.62 -17.90 -37.66
C LEU A 79 -21.51 -17.73 -36.42
N LEU A 80 -22.59 -18.52 -36.32
CA LEU A 80 -23.49 -18.51 -35.17
C LEU A 80 -22.74 -18.87 -33.88
N THR A 81 -21.92 -19.92 -33.92
CA THR A 81 -21.11 -20.37 -32.77
C THR A 81 -20.20 -19.24 -32.27
N PHE A 82 -19.48 -18.54 -33.16
CA PHE A 82 -18.63 -17.42 -32.74
C PHE A 82 -19.43 -16.31 -32.04
N HIS A 83 -20.59 -15.92 -32.57
CA HIS A 83 -21.40 -14.87 -31.95
C HIS A 83 -21.92 -15.30 -30.58
N ILE A 84 -22.40 -16.55 -30.46
CA ILE A 84 -22.86 -17.10 -29.18
C ILE A 84 -21.70 -17.13 -28.17
N SER A 85 -20.51 -17.57 -28.57
CA SER A 85 -19.34 -17.58 -27.69
C SER A 85 -19.00 -16.18 -27.17
N PHE A 86 -19.00 -15.16 -28.01
CA PHE A 86 -18.76 -13.78 -27.57
C PHE A 86 -19.84 -13.28 -26.61
N ILE A 87 -21.11 -13.61 -26.85
CA ILE A 87 -22.21 -13.25 -25.95
C ILE A 87 -22.01 -13.92 -24.59
N ILE A 88 -21.69 -15.22 -24.56
CA ILE A 88 -21.42 -15.97 -23.33
C ILE A 88 -20.22 -15.36 -22.57
N ILE A 89 -19.15 -15.01 -23.27
CA ILE A 89 -17.97 -14.37 -22.67
C ILE A 89 -18.33 -13.01 -22.05
N ILE A 90 -19.10 -12.17 -22.74
CA ILE A 90 -19.52 -10.85 -22.23
C ILE A 90 -20.42 -11.01 -21.00
N ILE A 91 -21.38 -11.95 -21.05
CA ILE A 91 -22.27 -12.23 -19.91
C ILE A 91 -21.45 -12.76 -18.72
N GLY A 92 -20.54 -13.70 -18.94
CA GLY A 92 -19.66 -14.24 -17.91
C GLY A 92 -18.79 -13.14 -17.28
N ALA A 93 -18.19 -12.27 -18.09
CA ALA A 93 -17.43 -11.12 -17.62
C ALA A 93 -18.30 -10.14 -16.79
N GLY A 94 -19.55 -9.94 -17.19
CA GLY A 94 -20.52 -9.15 -16.43
C GLY A 94 -20.82 -9.77 -15.06
N ILE A 95 -21.03 -11.09 -15.00
CA ILE A 95 -21.26 -11.80 -13.73
C ILE A 95 -20.05 -11.64 -12.80
N THR A 96 -18.83 -11.90 -13.30
CA THR A 96 -17.61 -11.75 -12.51
C THR A 96 -17.43 -10.32 -12.02
N ARG A 97 -17.74 -9.31 -12.84
CA ARG A 97 -17.60 -7.90 -12.45
C ARG A 97 -18.54 -7.47 -11.32
N PHE A 98 -19.81 -7.88 -11.38
CA PHE A 98 -20.84 -7.35 -10.47
C PHE A 98 -21.07 -8.20 -9.23
N TYR A 99 -20.73 -9.49 -9.28
CA TYR A 99 -21.05 -10.43 -8.20
C TYR A 99 -19.82 -11.15 -7.63
N SER A 100 -18.67 -11.11 -8.31
CA SER A 100 -17.44 -11.66 -7.74
C SER A 100 -16.78 -10.63 -6.84
N PHE A 101 -16.09 -11.12 -5.82
CA PHE A 101 -15.09 -10.39 -5.08
C PHE A 101 -13.82 -11.23 -5.07
N ASP A 102 -12.69 -10.56 -4.99
CA ASP A 102 -11.37 -11.16 -4.92
C ASP A 102 -10.58 -10.54 -3.76
N GLY A 103 -9.53 -11.22 -3.34
CA GLY A 103 -8.72 -10.75 -2.24
C GLY A 103 -7.59 -11.69 -1.86
N LEU A 104 -6.86 -11.29 -0.84
CA LEU A 104 -5.69 -11.97 -0.32
C LEU A 104 -6.00 -12.57 1.05
N MET A 105 -5.77 -13.88 1.19
CA MET A 105 -5.87 -14.57 2.47
C MET A 105 -4.47 -14.78 3.05
N LEU A 106 -4.18 -14.19 4.20
CA LEU A 106 -2.96 -14.51 4.94
C LEU A 106 -3.23 -15.67 5.89
N ILE A 107 -2.54 -16.79 5.67
CA ILE A 107 -2.63 -17.97 6.52
C ILE A 107 -1.22 -18.33 6.99
N PRO A 108 -0.86 -18.02 8.24
CA PRO A 108 0.38 -18.52 8.81
C PRO A 108 0.38 -20.05 8.88
N GLU A 109 1.56 -20.66 8.74
CA GLU A 109 1.72 -22.10 8.89
C GLU A 109 1.21 -22.57 10.28
N GLY A 110 0.49 -23.69 10.28
CA GLY A 110 -0.19 -24.24 11.46
C GLY A 110 -1.44 -23.48 11.90
N LYS A 111 -1.86 -22.40 11.20
CA LYS A 111 -3.03 -21.61 11.56
C LYS A 111 -4.16 -21.72 10.53
N THR A 112 -5.35 -21.37 10.99
CA THR A 112 -6.55 -21.26 10.20
C THR A 112 -6.91 -19.79 9.98
N SER A 113 -7.40 -19.45 8.78
CA SER A 113 -8.04 -18.17 8.49
C SER A 113 -9.41 -18.40 7.87
N ASP A 114 -10.39 -17.58 8.26
CA ASP A 114 -11.77 -17.58 7.75
C ASP A 114 -12.15 -16.24 7.11
N PHE A 115 -11.15 -15.44 6.73
CA PHE A 115 -11.38 -14.13 6.11
C PHE A 115 -10.30 -13.81 5.07
N ILE A 116 -10.63 -12.88 4.18
CA ILE A 116 -9.72 -12.32 3.17
C ILE A 116 -9.61 -10.81 3.35
N PHE A 117 -8.55 -10.23 2.81
CA PHE A 117 -8.44 -8.80 2.54
C PHE A 117 -8.85 -8.54 1.10
N THR A 118 -9.88 -7.73 0.87
CA THR A 118 -10.40 -7.46 -0.48
C THR A 118 -9.33 -6.84 -1.38
N SER A 119 -9.30 -7.16 -2.68
CA SER A 119 -8.38 -6.51 -3.62
C SER A 119 -8.70 -5.03 -3.80
N ASP A 120 -9.97 -4.67 -3.78
CA ASP A 120 -10.43 -3.32 -4.05
C ASP A 120 -10.15 -2.35 -2.88
N PRO A 121 -9.70 -1.11 -3.19
CA PRO A 121 -9.39 -0.11 -2.18
C PRO A 121 -10.66 0.55 -1.62
N HIS A 122 -10.73 0.63 -0.30
CA HIS A 122 -11.80 1.30 0.41
C HIS A 122 -11.23 2.36 1.35
N LEU A 123 -11.95 3.47 1.49
CA LEU A 123 -11.80 4.41 2.58
C LEU A 123 -12.70 3.94 3.72
N LEU A 124 -12.09 3.52 4.82
CA LEU A 124 -12.80 3.08 6.02
C LEU A 124 -12.71 4.17 7.08
N VAL A 125 -13.87 4.55 7.60
CA VAL A 125 -14.07 5.66 8.53
C VAL A 125 -14.74 5.10 9.77
N SER A 126 -13.95 4.80 10.79
CA SER A 126 -14.47 4.39 12.10
C SER A 126 -14.50 5.60 13.02
N VAL A 127 -15.65 5.87 13.63
CA VAL A 127 -15.87 7.00 14.53
C VAL A 127 -16.38 6.47 15.85
N GLN A 128 -15.82 6.98 16.95
CA GLN A 128 -16.28 6.71 18.30
C GLN A 128 -16.51 8.03 19.05
N ASN A 129 -17.63 8.13 19.75
CA ASN A 129 -17.93 9.24 20.64
C ASN A 129 -17.23 8.99 21.98
N LEU A 130 -16.36 9.92 22.39
CA LEU A 130 -15.56 9.77 23.60
C LEU A 130 -16.38 9.89 24.89
N GLU A 131 -17.53 10.56 24.85
CA GLU A 131 -18.39 10.75 26.03
C GLU A 131 -19.38 9.60 26.22
N THR A 132 -20.01 9.14 25.14
CA THR A 132 -21.05 8.09 25.20
C THR A 132 -20.49 6.68 24.98
N GLY A 133 -19.32 6.56 24.36
CA GLY A 133 -18.72 5.29 23.95
C GLY A 133 -19.34 4.69 22.68
N GLU A 134 -20.37 5.32 22.10
CA GLU A 134 -21.01 4.92 20.84
C GLU A 134 -19.97 4.88 19.70
N ASP A 135 -20.08 3.88 18.81
CA ASP A 135 -19.22 3.76 17.64
C ASP A 135 -19.99 3.45 16.35
N SER A 136 -19.38 3.76 15.21
CA SER A 136 -19.89 3.42 13.89
C SER A 136 -18.73 3.33 12.89
N THR A 137 -18.90 2.51 11.86
CA THR A 137 -17.92 2.36 10.79
C THR A 137 -18.58 2.50 9.43
N PHE A 138 -18.06 3.40 8.61
CA PHE A 138 -18.47 3.62 7.24
C PHE A 138 -17.38 3.12 6.29
N VAL A 139 -17.80 2.57 5.15
CA VAL A 139 -16.90 1.96 4.18
C VAL A 139 -17.29 2.43 2.79
N GLU A 140 -16.38 3.13 2.13
CA GLU A 140 -16.60 3.68 0.80
C GLU A 140 -15.52 3.18 -0.16
N GLN A 141 -15.92 2.57 -1.28
CA GLN A 141 -14.96 2.12 -2.28
C GLN A 141 -14.43 3.30 -3.09
N HIS A 142 -13.11 3.48 -3.14
CA HIS A 142 -12.48 4.56 -3.91
C HIS A 142 -11.23 4.10 -4.64
N TYR A 143 -11.31 4.04 -5.97
CA TYR A 143 -10.13 3.95 -6.82
C TYR A 143 -9.51 5.33 -6.96
N MET A 144 -8.18 5.40 -6.90
CA MET A 144 -7.45 6.66 -7.05
C MET A 144 -6.47 6.62 -8.21
N SER A 145 -6.23 7.76 -8.83
CA SER A 145 -5.32 7.91 -9.96
C SER A 145 -4.72 9.31 -10.02
N GLU A 146 -3.42 9.42 -10.25
CA GLU A 146 -2.77 10.72 -10.45
C GLU A 146 -3.20 11.43 -11.74
N ILE A 147 -3.82 10.71 -12.67
CA ILE A 147 -4.21 11.23 -14.00
C ILE A 147 -5.72 11.29 -14.24
N ALA A 148 -6.53 10.92 -13.24
CA ALA A 148 -7.98 10.98 -13.32
C ALA A 148 -8.58 11.93 -12.27
N ASN A 149 -9.87 12.23 -12.41
CA ASN A 149 -10.59 13.03 -11.42
C ASN A 149 -11.01 12.14 -10.24
N ASN A 150 -10.30 12.27 -9.11
CA ASN A 150 -10.57 11.52 -7.89
C ASN A 150 -11.53 12.23 -6.92
N ASN A 151 -12.07 13.40 -7.28
CA ASN A 151 -12.76 14.25 -6.31
C ASN A 151 -13.95 13.52 -5.66
N PHE A 152 -13.96 13.44 -4.33
CA PHE A 152 -15.07 12.93 -3.53
C PHE A 152 -15.22 13.75 -2.25
N GLU A 153 -16.44 13.74 -1.72
CA GLU A 153 -16.80 14.30 -0.41
C GLU A 153 -17.87 13.42 0.21
N HIS A 154 -17.58 12.90 1.42
CA HIS A 154 -18.52 12.10 2.21
C HIS A 154 -18.91 12.86 3.46
N ASN A 155 -20.22 12.94 3.70
CA ASN A 155 -20.78 13.59 4.88
C ASN A 155 -21.49 12.54 5.74
N TYR A 156 -21.10 12.46 6.99
CA TYR A 156 -21.68 11.56 7.99
C TYR A 156 -22.24 12.38 9.14
N ASP A 157 -23.44 12.05 9.60
CA ASP A 157 -23.97 12.51 10.89
C ASP A 157 -23.76 11.40 11.91
N PHE A 158 -23.04 11.70 12.99
CA PHE A 158 -22.76 10.76 14.05
C PHE A 158 -22.88 11.42 15.43
N SER A 159 -23.76 10.89 16.29
CA SER A 159 -24.14 11.47 17.58
C SER A 159 -24.48 12.99 17.51
N GLY A 160 -25.12 13.44 16.43
CA GLY A 160 -25.50 14.85 16.22
C GLY A 160 -24.33 15.76 15.85
N LYS A 161 -23.20 15.20 15.42
CA LYS A 161 -22.04 15.92 14.90
C LYS A 161 -21.81 15.55 13.45
N ASP A 162 -21.80 16.57 12.59
CA ASP A 162 -21.45 16.40 11.18
C ASP A 162 -19.94 16.16 11.02
N ILE A 163 -19.59 15.20 10.18
CA ILE A 163 -18.23 14.85 9.79
C ILE A 163 -18.17 14.86 8.26
N ALA A 164 -17.38 15.77 7.69
CA ALA A 164 -17.14 15.84 6.25
C ALA A 164 -15.72 15.36 5.96
N ILE A 165 -15.57 14.40 5.05
CA ILE A 165 -14.28 13.89 4.58
C ILE A 165 -14.18 14.12 3.09
N SER A 166 -13.26 14.99 2.70
CA SER A 166 -13.05 15.36 1.29
C SER A 166 -11.66 14.97 0.80
N TYR A 167 -11.59 14.60 -0.48
CA TYR A 167 -10.33 14.40 -1.19
C TYR A 167 -9.45 15.66 -1.16
N LEU A 168 -8.14 15.50 -0.96
CA LEU A 168 -7.15 16.56 -1.18
C LEU A 168 -6.11 16.18 -2.22
N ASN A 169 -5.50 15.01 -2.08
CA ASN A 169 -4.40 14.60 -2.94
C ASN A 169 -4.23 13.09 -2.96
N PHE A 170 -3.71 12.55 -4.06
CA PHE A 170 -3.30 11.16 -4.17
C PHE A 170 -1.91 11.08 -4.79
N GLN A 171 -1.04 10.26 -4.21
CA GLN A 171 0.31 10.02 -4.71
C GLN A 171 0.55 8.51 -4.77
N SER A 172 0.92 7.98 -5.93
CA SER A 172 1.10 6.55 -6.13
C SER A 172 2.57 6.14 -6.08
N LYS A 173 2.84 4.95 -5.54
CA LYS A 173 4.18 4.31 -5.56
C LYS A 173 5.26 5.19 -4.94
N MET A 174 4.95 5.79 -3.79
CA MET A 174 5.85 6.66 -3.08
C MET A 174 6.77 5.85 -2.16
N ILE A 175 8.02 6.30 -2.04
CA ILE A 175 9.02 5.77 -1.12
C ILE A 175 9.61 6.92 -0.30
N ASP A 176 9.90 6.65 0.97
CA ASP A 176 10.66 7.58 1.80
C ASP A 176 12.07 7.73 1.22
N SER A 177 12.38 8.94 0.79
CA SER A 177 13.64 9.29 0.14
C SER A 177 14.34 10.39 0.91
N PHE A 178 15.64 10.22 1.13
CA PHE A 178 16.49 11.26 1.69
C PHE A 178 16.89 12.23 0.58
N VAL A 179 16.50 13.49 0.70
CA VAL A 179 16.72 14.53 -0.31
C VAL A 179 17.52 15.67 0.29
N ILE A 180 18.53 16.14 -0.44
CA ILE A 180 19.28 17.35 -0.12
C ILE A 180 18.90 18.42 -1.14
N ASN A 181 18.35 19.55 -0.69
CA ASN A 181 17.95 20.68 -1.53
C ASN A 181 18.08 21.98 -0.75
N SER A 182 18.80 22.96 -1.30
CA SER A 182 19.11 24.26 -0.66
C SER A 182 17.89 25.06 -0.19
N GLN A 183 16.68 24.75 -0.67
CA GLN A 183 15.43 25.35 -0.21
C GLN A 183 14.98 24.85 1.17
N PHE A 184 15.41 23.65 1.59
CA PHE A 184 15.05 23.08 2.89
C PHE A 184 15.79 23.80 4.01
N LYS A 185 15.11 24.02 5.15
CA LYS A 185 15.74 24.62 6.34
C LYS A 185 16.20 23.55 7.33
N GLU A 186 15.67 22.35 7.16
CA GLU A 186 15.94 21.18 7.98
C GLU A 186 17.34 20.63 7.74
N GLU A 187 17.90 20.04 8.79
CA GLU A 187 19.17 19.34 8.79
C GLU A 187 18.95 17.84 9.02
N ALA A 188 19.98 17.04 8.78
CA ALA A 188 19.99 15.62 9.09
C ALA A 188 21.35 15.18 9.63
N LEU A 189 21.36 14.08 10.37
CA LEU A 189 22.58 13.46 10.89
C LEU A 189 22.91 12.22 10.06
N GLU A 190 24.14 12.13 9.57
CA GLU A 190 24.66 10.90 8.95
C GLU A 190 25.28 10.01 10.04
N LEU A 191 24.67 8.85 10.27
CA LEU A 191 25.07 7.86 11.25
C LEU A 191 25.59 6.61 10.54
N VAL A 192 26.80 6.17 10.84
CA VAL A 192 27.36 4.92 10.29
C VAL A 192 27.24 3.81 11.32
N THR A 193 26.55 2.73 11.00
CA THR A 193 26.35 1.58 11.90
C THR A 193 27.22 0.39 11.50
N ASP A 194 27.08 -0.73 12.22
CA ASP A 194 27.71 -2.00 11.89
C ASP A 194 27.52 -2.36 10.41
N GLY A 195 28.61 -2.84 9.78
CA GLY A 195 28.69 -3.08 8.34
C GLY A 195 29.06 -1.84 7.50
N MET A 196 29.50 -0.74 8.12
CA MET A 196 29.89 0.51 7.44
C MET A 196 28.77 1.14 6.60
N LYS A 197 27.51 0.89 6.97
CA LYS A 197 26.34 1.43 6.28
C LYS A 197 26.00 2.83 6.81
N SER A 198 25.89 3.81 5.92
CA SER A 198 25.35 5.14 6.25
C SER A 198 23.84 5.09 6.38
N ASN A 199 23.34 5.67 7.47
CA ASN A 199 21.92 5.91 7.75
C ASN A 199 21.72 7.41 7.98
N PHE A 200 20.56 7.93 7.60
CA PHE A 200 20.26 9.36 7.67
C PHE A 200 19.08 9.60 8.63
N LEU A 201 19.35 10.31 9.72
CA LEU A 201 18.36 10.70 10.71
C LEU A 201 17.96 12.17 10.49
N CYS A 202 16.74 12.40 10.03
CA CYS A 202 16.22 13.75 9.76
C CYS A 202 15.59 14.36 11.02
N GLU A 203 15.35 15.68 11.01
CA GLU A 203 14.62 16.34 12.09
C GLU A 203 13.22 15.71 12.32
N ASN A 204 12.83 15.57 13.58
CA ASN A 204 11.60 14.95 14.07
C ASN A 204 11.45 13.45 13.78
N ASP A 205 12.55 12.77 13.45
CA ASP A 205 12.58 11.36 13.11
C ASP A 205 13.25 10.52 14.21
N ILE A 206 13.09 9.20 14.14
CA ILE A 206 13.71 8.23 15.04
C ILE A 206 14.41 7.16 14.20
N PHE A 207 15.66 6.88 14.52
CA PHE A 207 16.45 5.79 13.96
C PHE A 207 16.65 4.71 15.01
N MET A 208 16.31 3.47 14.68
CA MET A 208 16.45 2.33 15.59
C MET A 208 17.85 1.70 15.47
N LEU A 209 18.64 1.81 16.53
CA LEU A 209 19.92 1.11 16.70
C LEU A 209 19.65 -0.25 17.36
N GLY A 210 19.23 -1.23 16.56
CA GLY A 210 18.63 -2.45 17.10
C GLY A 210 17.30 -2.11 17.77
N GLU A 211 17.24 -2.28 19.09
CA GLU A 211 16.05 -1.93 19.90
C GLU A 211 16.14 -0.54 20.53
N ILE A 212 17.28 0.15 20.40
CA ILE A 212 17.54 1.44 21.05
C ILE A 212 17.11 2.58 20.12
N PRO A 213 16.12 3.40 20.48
CA PRO A 213 15.72 4.55 19.68
C PRO A 213 16.73 5.70 19.80
N LEU A 214 17.14 6.25 18.66
CA LEU A 214 17.94 7.47 18.56
C LEU A 214 17.15 8.53 17.77
N SER A 215 16.82 9.66 18.39
CA SER A 215 16.00 10.72 17.78
C SER A 215 16.79 11.99 17.47
N PHE A 216 16.27 12.81 16.56
CA PHE A 216 16.78 14.16 16.29
C PHE A 216 15.65 15.19 16.34
N GLU A 217 15.78 16.20 17.20
CA GLU A 217 14.75 17.23 17.49
C GLU A 217 13.41 16.64 17.98
N LYS A 218 13.44 15.45 18.57
CA LYS A 218 12.23 14.76 19.05
C LYS A 218 12.47 14.07 20.39
N GLU A 219 11.56 14.27 21.32
CA GLU A 219 11.58 13.61 22.63
C GLU A 219 11.13 12.15 22.50
N LEU A 220 11.77 11.27 23.25
CA LEU A 220 11.48 9.83 23.24
C LEU A 220 10.58 9.45 24.41
N ALA A 221 9.55 8.65 24.13
CA ALA A 221 8.67 8.10 25.17
C ALA A 221 9.32 6.95 25.95
N THR A 222 10.37 6.34 25.39
CA THR A 222 11.13 5.23 25.98
C THR A 222 12.60 5.61 26.17
N PRO A 223 13.33 4.96 27.09
CA PRO A 223 14.75 5.20 27.28
C PRO A 223 15.54 5.03 25.97
N GLY A 224 16.29 6.05 25.58
CA GLY A 224 17.06 6.06 24.35
C GLY A 224 18.04 7.23 24.28
N ILE A 225 18.45 7.57 23.05
CA ILE A 225 19.43 8.62 22.76
C ILE A 225 18.70 9.76 22.04
N GLU A 226 18.60 10.92 22.69
CA GLU A 226 18.00 12.11 22.11
C GLU A 226 19.08 13.05 21.62
N THR A 227 18.92 13.59 20.40
CA THR A 227 19.80 14.62 19.86
C THR A 227 19.04 15.88 19.52
N ARG A 228 19.67 17.04 19.70
CA ARG A 228 19.08 18.34 19.38
C ARG A 228 20.09 19.34 18.84
N LYS A 229 19.61 20.35 18.14
CA LYS A 229 20.37 21.52 17.71
C LYS A 229 20.65 22.43 18.90
N PHE A 230 21.88 22.92 18.98
CA PHE A 230 22.28 23.95 19.93
C PHE A 230 23.26 24.91 19.22
N GLY A 231 22.70 26.00 18.67
CA GLY A 231 23.42 26.86 17.72
C GLY A 231 23.83 26.05 16.48
N ASP A 232 25.11 26.12 16.11
CA ASP A 232 25.66 25.32 15.02
C ASP A 232 26.01 23.87 15.40
N SER A 233 26.10 23.58 16.71
CA SER A 233 26.46 22.26 17.25
C SER A 233 25.24 21.36 17.46
N ILE A 234 25.48 20.06 17.57
CA ILE A 234 24.47 19.09 18.00
C ILE A 234 24.79 18.66 19.42
N GLN A 235 23.77 18.56 20.27
CA GLN A 235 23.89 17.98 21.59
C GLN A 235 23.22 16.62 21.64
N VAL A 236 23.70 15.75 22.52
CA VAL A 236 23.13 14.44 22.81
C VAL A 236 22.82 14.35 24.30
N LYS A 237 21.70 13.70 24.62
CA LYS A 237 21.26 13.33 25.96
C LYS A 237 20.81 11.87 25.88
N THR A 238 21.13 11.09 26.90
CA THR A 238 20.79 9.66 26.93
C THR A 238 20.33 9.25 28.32
N LEU A 239 19.43 8.27 28.38
CA LEU A 239 19.09 7.56 29.62
C LEU A 239 19.79 6.20 29.73
N LEU A 240 20.58 5.82 28.72
CA LEU A 240 21.36 4.59 28.65
C LEU A 240 22.86 4.89 28.74
N PRO A 241 23.68 3.98 29.32
CA PRO A 241 25.14 4.12 29.33
C PRO A 241 25.69 4.26 27.90
N LEU A 242 26.21 5.43 27.58
CA LEU A 242 26.72 5.79 26.27
C LEU A 242 28.14 6.29 26.45
N ARG A 243 29.08 5.68 25.75
CA ARG A 243 30.49 6.09 25.75
C ARG A 243 30.96 6.38 24.34
N TYR A 244 32.01 7.18 24.20
CA TYR A 244 32.51 7.56 22.89
C TYR A 244 34.03 7.61 22.80
N LEU A 245 34.55 7.43 21.58
CA LEU A 245 35.96 7.52 21.23
C LEU A 245 36.11 8.18 19.86
N ALA A 246 36.98 9.18 19.74
CA ALA A 246 37.21 9.85 18.46
C ALA A 246 37.85 8.88 17.44
N MET A 247 37.41 8.93 16.18
CA MET A 247 37.94 8.02 15.15
C MET A 247 39.43 8.21 14.91
N SER A 248 39.95 9.42 15.10
CA SER A 248 41.39 9.74 15.01
C SER A 248 42.21 9.01 16.07
N GLU A 249 41.69 8.86 17.30
CA GLU A 249 42.35 8.13 18.38
C GLU A 249 42.27 6.62 18.16
N MET A 250 41.12 6.14 17.69
CA MET A 250 40.95 4.74 17.29
C MET A 250 41.92 4.34 16.16
N GLN A 251 42.14 5.22 15.19
CA GLN A 251 43.08 4.98 14.09
C GLN A 251 44.53 4.90 14.59
N LYS A 252 44.92 5.77 15.53
CA LYS A 252 46.24 5.69 16.19
C LYS A 252 46.42 4.37 16.95
N ALA A 253 45.41 3.94 17.70
CA ALA A 253 45.46 2.66 18.41
C ALA A 253 45.64 1.49 17.43
N ARG A 254 44.87 1.45 16.34
CA ARG A 254 44.98 0.39 15.32
C ARG A 254 46.32 0.37 14.60
N GLN A 255 46.96 1.53 14.38
CA GLN A 255 48.32 1.59 13.80
C GLN A 255 49.37 0.91 14.69
N SER A 256 49.14 0.87 16.01
CA SER A 256 50.00 0.14 16.95
C SER A 256 49.73 -1.38 16.97
N GLY A 257 48.74 -1.87 16.20
CA GLY A 257 48.35 -3.28 16.16
C GLY A 257 47.49 -3.73 17.36
N GLN A 258 47.13 -2.81 18.27
CA GLN A 258 46.32 -3.09 19.45
C GLN A 258 44.90 -2.54 19.30
N SER A 259 43.93 -3.26 19.88
CA SER A 259 42.57 -2.75 20.03
C SER A 259 42.55 -1.55 20.99
N PRO A 260 41.66 -0.56 20.80
CA PRO A 260 41.54 0.54 21.73
C PRO A 260 41.21 0.04 23.15
N SER A 261 41.98 0.46 24.15
CA SER A 261 41.69 0.15 25.55
C SER A 261 40.44 0.89 26.04
N ASP A 262 39.71 0.28 26.98
CA ASP A 262 38.49 0.87 27.55
C ASP A 262 38.75 2.24 28.19
N SER A 263 39.93 2.48 28.75
CA SER A 263 40.30 3.77 29.35
C SER A 263 40.34 4.95 28.36
N MET A 264 40.36 4.69 27.05
CA MET A 264 40.30 5.75 26.04
C MET A 264 38.87 6.23 25.78
N PHE A 265 37.85 5.46 26.19
CA PHE A 265 36.46 5.87 26.01
C PHE A 265 36.06 6.92 27.06
N THR A 266 35.32 7.92 26.62
CA THR A 266 34.70 8.91 27.50
C THR A 266 33.23 8.57 27.70
N GLU A 267 32.82 8.41 28.95
CA GLU A 267 31.41 8.19 29.34
C GLU A 267 30.60 9.49 29.24
N ILE A 268 29.38 9.39 28.72
CA ILE A 268 28.42 10.48 28.67
C ILE A 268 27.56 10.44 29.94
N PRO A 269 27.47 11.55 30.71
CA PRO A 269 26.61 11.61 31.88
C PRO A 269 25.14 11.41 31.49
N LEU A 270 24.45 10.55 32.24
CA LEU A 270 23.03 10.28 32.04
C LEU A 270 22.20 11.54 32.24
N ASN A 271 21.15 11.67 31.42
CA ASN A 271 20.16 12.75 31.46
C ASN A 271 20.74 14.18 31.41
N LYS A 272 21.95 14.35 30.85
CA LYS A 272 22.57 15.65 30.66
C LYS A 272 22.91 15.88 29.19
N TRP A 273 22.59 17.07 28.69
CA TRP A 273 22.97 17.49 27.35
C TRP A 273 24.48 17.73 27.29
N VAL A 274 25.15 17.01 26.38
CA VAL A 274 26.57 17.17 26.08
C VAL A 274 26.78 17.33 24.58
N ASN A 275 27.93 17.87 24.17
CA ASN A 275 28.24 18.04 22.75
C ASN A 275 28.35 16.69 22.04
N PHE A 276 27.59 16.52 20.96
CA PHE A 276 27.61 15.35 20.10
C PHE A 276 28.64 15.55 19.00
N LYS A 277 29.84 15.02 19.21
CA LYS A 277 30.99 15.20 18.34
C LYS A 277 30.85 14.38 17.06
N THR A 278 31.14 14.99 15.92
CA THR A 278 31.27 14.32 14.63
C THR A 278 32.51 13.43 14.58
N THR A 279 32.60 12.54 13.59
CA THR A 279 33.74 11.62 13.37
C THR A 279 34.15 10.87 14.64
N THR A 280 33.16 10.47 15.43
CA THR A 280 33.35 9.87 16.75
C THR A 280 32.50 8.59 16.83
N LEU A 281 33.11 7.50 17.28
CA LEU A 281 32.41 6.24 17.58
C LEU A 281 31.69 6.38 18.92
N TYR A 282 30.43 6.02 18.95
CA TYR A 282 29.62 5.89 20.16
C TYR A 282 29.24 4.42 20.35
N GLN A 283 29.25 3.98 21.61
CA GLN A 283 28.89 2.63 22.01
C GLN A 283 27.82 2.68 23.09
N VAL A 284 26.75 1.90 22.90
CA VAL A 284 25.64 1.74 23.83
C VAL A 284 25.24 0.26 23.86
N GLY A 285 25.39 -0.37 25.02
CA GLY A 285 25.23 -1.83 25.13
C GLY A 285 26.17 -2.58 24.19
N ASP A 286 25.60 -3.46 23.36
CA ASP A 286 26.31 -4.23 22.32
C ASP A 286 26.35 -3.50 20.97
N LYS A 287 25.75 -2.31 20.86
CA LYS A 287 25.64 -1.56 19.60
C LYS A 287 26.67 -0.45 19.52
N GLN A 288 27.13 -0.19 18.31
CA GLN A 288 28.02 0.92 18.00
C GLN A 288 27.55 1.69 16.76
N PHE A 289 27.82 2.99 16.77
CA PHE A 289 27.57 3.83 15.62
C PHE A 289 28.52 5.03 15.60
N VAL A 290 28.73 5.61 14.44
CA VAL A 290 29.56 6.81 14.27
C VAL A 290 28.65 7.96 13.84
N PHE A 291 28.64 9.06 14.61
CA PHE A 291 28.09 10.31 14.11
C PHE A 291 29.10 10.91 13.13
N LYS A 292 28.88 10.74 11.83
CA LYS A 292 29.87 11.09 10.80
C LYS A 292 29.88 12.59 10.52
N ARG A 293 28.71 13.16 10.22
CA ARG A 293 28.55 14.59 9.95
C ARG A 293 27.09 15.02 10.06
N LYS A 294 26.92 16.33 10.21
CA LYS A 294 25.65 17.03 9.98
C LYS A 294 25.51 17.36 8.49
N ILE A 295 24.32 17.14 7.94
CA ILE A 295 23.97 17.47 6.55
C ILE A 295 22.93 18.58 6.61
N LYS A 296 23.27 19.74 6.05
CA LYS A 296 22.34 20.86 5.94
C LYS A 296 21.38 20.65 4.77
N HIS A 297 20.23 21.31 4.83
CA HIS A 297 19.27 21.37 3.73
C HIS A 297 18.77 19.99 3.31
N ALA A 298 18.48 19.14 4.30
CA ALA A 298 18.17 17.74 4.08
C ALA A 298 16.91 17.31 4.82
N LYS A 299 16.05 16.57 4.13
CA LYS A 299 14.79 16.06 4.68
C LYS A 299 14.44 14.72 4.07
N LYS A 300 13.69 13.89 4.81
CA LYS A 300 12.94 12.78 4.23
C LYS A 300 11.69 13.30 3.54
N MET A 301 11.50 12.89 2.29
CA MET A 301 10.32 13.19 1.51
C MET A 301 9.84 11.94 0.81
N LEU A 302 8.53 11.81 0.68
CA LEU A 302 7.95 10.85 -0.23
C LEU A 302 8.25 11.28 -1.66
N LEU A 303 8.99 10.45 -2.40
CA LEU A 303 9.20 10.60 -3.83
C LEU A 303 8.67 9.37 -4.57
N SER A 304 8.28 9.54 -5.82
CA SER A 304 7.92 8.40 -6.68
C SER A 304 9.09 7.44 -6.79
N SER A 305 8.82 6.14 -6.63
CA SER A 305 9.85 5.10 -6.72
C SER A 305 10.47 4.99 -8.11
N GLY A 306 9.78 5.49 -9.15
CA GLY A 306 10.16 5.34 -10.56
C GLY A 306 10.18 3.88 -11.05
N LYS A 307 9.81 2.92 -10.19
CA LYS A 307 9.83 1.49 -10.48
C LYS A 307 8.40 0.94 -10.44
N LYS A 308 8.12 0.04 -11.38
CA LYS A 308 6.83 -0.67 -11.40
C LYS A 308 6.73 -1.53 -10.13
N ASN A 309 5.58 -1.43 -9.44
CA ASN A 309 5.24 -2.22 -8.25
C ASN A 309 6.18 -2.01 -7.04
N VAL A 310 6.77 -0.82 -6.89
CA VAL A 310 7.60 -0.46 -5.72
C VAL A 310 7.05 0.81 -5.08
N GLY A 311 6.99 0.83 -3.74
CA GLY A 311 6.45 1.95 -2.96
C GLY A 311 4.98 1.75 -2.60
N SER A 312 4.48 2.64 -1.74
CA SER A 312 3.10 2.62 -1.25
C SER A 312 2.29 3.75 -1.87
N ASP A 313 0.98 3.57 -2.02
CA ASP A 313 0.11 4.68 -2.40
C ASP A 313 -0.29 5.48 -1.15
N TYR A 314 -0.51 6.78 -1.32
CA TYR A 314 -0.90 7.69 -0.26
C TYR A 314 -2.10 8.52 -0.67
N LEU A 315 -3.19 8.40 0.09
CA LEU A 315 -4.39 9.22 -0.03
C LEU A 315 -4.36 10.30 1.06
N THR A 316 -4.44 11.57 0.68
CA THR A 316 -4.61 12.69 1.62
C THR A 316 -6.04 13.18 1.59
N VAL A 317 -6.67 13.26 2.75
CA VAL A 317 -8.03 13.74 2.95
C VAL A 317 -8.07 14.89 3.94
N LEU A 318 -9.05 15.77 3.77
CA LEU A 318 -9.42 16.80 4.73
C LEU A 318 -10.63 16.32 5.51
N VAL A 319 -10.50 16.29 6.83
CA VAL A 319 -11.57 15.89 7.75
C VAL A 319 -12.05 17.14 8.46
N LYS A 320 -13.34 17.46 8.35
CA LYS A 320 -13.97 18.59 9.04
C LYS A 320 -15.05 18.09 9.98
N SER A 321 -15.11 18.69 11.16
CA SER A 321 -16.26 18.54 12.05
C SER A 321 -16.46 19.83 12.83
N GLY A 322 -17.68 20.40 12.75
CA GLY A 322 -17.97 21.73 13.28
C GLY A 322 -17.04 22.81 12.69
N LYS A 323 -16.29 23.49 13.56
CA LYS A 323 -15.32 24.53 13.16
C LYS A 323 -13.89 24.02 12.99
N GLN A 324 -13.64 22.74 13.28
CA GLN A 324 -12.31 22.15 13.24
C GLN A 324 -12.10 21.42 11.91
N SER A 325 -10.88 21.50 11.38
CA SER A 325 -10.47 20.78 10.19
C SER A 325 -9.05 20.27 10.34
N ILE A 326 -8.79 19.04 9.89
CA ILE A 326 -7.46 18.42 9.93
C ILE A 326 -7.18 17.66 8.65
N GLU A 327 -5.96 17.80 8.13
CA GLU A 327 -5.48 17.01 7.00
C GLU A 327 -4.87 15.70 7.50
N LYS A 328 -5.23 14.59 6.86
CA LYS A 328 -4.69 13.27 7.16
C LYS A 328 -4.23 12.57 5.90
N ARG A 329 -3.02 12.04 5.96
CA ARG A 329 -2.43 11.22 4.92
C ARG A 329 -2.52 9.76 5.35
N LEU A 330 -3.08 8.94 4.49
CA LEU A 330 -3.36 7.53 4.69
C LEU A 330 -2.47 6.75 3.72
N GLU A 331 -1.59 5.91 4.25
CA GLU A 331 -0.83 4.96 3.46
C GLU A 331 -1.71 3.73 3.16
N GLY A 332 -1.71 3.28 1.91
CA GLY A 332 -2.31 2.01 1.51
C GLY A 332 -2.59 1.93 0.01
N GLY A 333 -3.86 1.73 -0.36
CA GLY A 333 -4.28 1.54 -1.76
C GLY A 333 -4.73 0.12 -2.11
N MET A 334 -4.90 -0.13 -3.41
CA MET A 334 -5.42 -1.40 -3.93
C MET A 334 -4.55 -2.59 -3.51
N GLY A 335 -5.16 -3.59 -2.86
CA GLY A 335 -4.49 -4.78 -2.34
C GLY A 335 -3.59 -4.55 -1.13
N ALA A 336 -3.51 -3.32 -0.61
CA ALA A 336 -2.70 -3.00 0.56
C ALA A 336 -3.51 -3.22 1.84
N ILE A 337 -2.91 -3.90 2.82
CA ILE A 337 -3.47 -3.98 4.18
C ILE A 337 -3.23 -2.61 4.85
N PRO A 338 -4.28 -1.83 5.14
CA PRO A 338 -4.11 -0.47 5.61
C PRO A 338 -3.59 -0.43 7.05
N THR A 339 -2.89 0.66 7.39
CA THR A 339 -2.52 0.98 8.77
C THR A 339 -3.44 2.08 9.30
N PRO A 340 -4.11 1.88 10.45
CA PRO A 340 -5.08 2.83 10.97
C PRO A 340 -4.43 4.15 11.40
N THR A 341 -4.97 5.26 10.88
CA THR A 341 -4.62 6.60 11.32
C THR A 341 -5.68 7.11 12.29
N ARG A 342 -5.34 7.19 13.58
CA ARG A 342 -6.23 7.63 14.65
C ARG A 342 -5.97 9.07 15.06
N PHE A 343 -7.02 9.81 15.34
CA PHE A 343 -6.94 11.18 15.85
C PHE A 343 -8.26 11.61 16.48
N GLU A 344 -8.19 12.61 17.34
CA GLU A 344 -9.37 13.22 17.94
C GLU A 344 -9.75 14.51 17.19
N LEU A 345 -11.05 14.71 16.97
CA LEU A 345 -11.60 15.91 16.36
C LEU A 345 -13.00 16.18 16.95
N ASN A 346 -13.24 17.39 17.45
CA ASN A 346 -14.55 17.79 17.98
C ASN A 346 -15.15 16.81 19.02
N GLY A 347 -14.32 16.22 19.89
CA GLY A 347 -14.74 15.24 20.91
C GLY A 347 -15.10 13.85 20.37
N LEU A 348 -14.69 13.54 19.14
CA LEU A 348 -14.80 12.21 18.51
C LEU A 348 -13.41 11.62 18.33
N SER A 349 -13.25 10.32 18.57
CA SER A 349 -12.09 9.54 18.14
C SER A 349 -12.36 8.98 16.75
N ILE A 350 -11.65 9.48 15.74
CA ILE A 350 -11.79 9.07 14.34
C ILE A 350 -10.58 8.23 13.95
N GLN A 351 -10.85 7.09 13.33
CA GLN A 351 -9.87 6.19 12.71
C GLN A 351 -10.14 6.14 11.20
N LEU A 352 -9.11 6.47 10.42
CA LEU A 352 -9.15 6.42 8.97
C LEU A 352 -8.16 5.39 8.43
N GLU A 353 -8.61 4.64 7.44
CA GLU A 353 -7.83 3.64 6.71
C GLU A 353 -8.13 3.75 5.22
N TYR A 354 -7.12 3.54 4.37
CA TYR A 354 -7.31 3.48 2.92
C TYR A 354 -6.66 2.22 2.36
N GLY A 355 -7.46 1.24 1.94
CA GLY A 355 -6.94 -0.01 1.39
C GLY A 355 -7.93 -1.16 1.45
N SER A 356 -7.40 -2.38 1.52
CA SER A 356 -8.18 -3.61 1.61
C SER A 356 -8.93 -3.72 2.94
N ILE A 357 -10.20 -4.12 2.88
CA ILE A 357 -11.01 -4.40 4.09
C ILE A 357 -11.05 -5.90 4.36
N ARG A 358 -11.30 -6.28 5.62
CA ARG A 358 -11.50 -7.68 6.00
C ARG A 358 -12.91 -8.12 5.63
N GLN A 359 -13.00 -9.18 4.83
CA GLN A 359 -14.25 -9.83 4.49
C GLN A 359 -14.23 -11.26 5.00
N LYS A 360 -15.19 -11.58 5.87
CA LYS A 360 -15.34 -12.93 6.43
C LYS A 360 -15.94 -13.89 5.40
N LEU A 361 -15.42 -15.10 5.35
CA LEU A 361 -15.90 -16.19 4.50
C LEU A 361 -16.78 -17.16 5.31
N PRO A 362 -17.67 -17.91 4.64
CA PRO A 362 -18.50 -18.92 5.29
C PRO A 362 -17.74 -20.24 5.59
N PHE A 363 -16.47 -20.33 5.19
CA PHE A 363 -15.58 -21.45 5.44
C PHE A 363 -14.20 -20.95 5.87
N ALA A 364 -13.37 -21.85 6.38
CA ALA A 364 -12.02 -21.54 6.80
C ALA A 364 -10.99 -22.40 6.06
N ILE A 365 -9.76 -21.90 5.96
CA ILE A 365 -8.64 -22.63 5.38
C ILE A 365 -7.54 -22.75 6.44
N LEU A 366 -7.09 -23.98 6.70
CA LEU A 366 -5.92 -24.28 7.54
C LEU A 366 -4.70 -24.47 6.63
N CYS A 367 -3.61 -23.75 6.91
CA CYS A 367 -2.31 -24.03 6.31
C CYS A 367 -1.58 -25.04 7.20
N ARG A 368 -1.47 -26.30 6.76
CA ARG A 368 -0.78 -27.35 7.51
C ARG A 368 0.74 -27.23 7.38
N ASP A 369 1.21 -26.89 6.19
CA ASP A 369 2.64 -26.81 5.86
C ASP A 369 2.86 -25.83 4.71
N PHE A 370 3.92 -25.01 4.78
CA PHE A 370 4.36 -24.12 3.72
C PHE A 370 5.78 -24.50 3.28
N ILE A 371 5.90 -24.97 2.05
CA ILE A 371 7.15 -25.48 1.49
C ILE A 371 7.71 -24.44 0.54
N LEU A 372 8.95 -23.98 0.81
CA LEU A 372 9.69 -23.04 -0.04
C LEU A 372 11.02 -23.66 -0.45
N ASP A 373 11.11 -24.08 -1.71
CA ASP A 373 12.38 -24.53 -2.29
C ASP A 373 13.17 -23.32 -2.77
N LYS A 374 14.51 -23.40 -2.69
CA LYS A 374 15.44 -22.37 -3.15
C LYS A 374 16.39 -22.92 -4.20
N TYR A 375 16.97 -22.03 -5.01
CA TYR A 375 18.03 -22.44 -5.93
C TYR A 375 19.29 -22.84 -5.13
N PRO A 376 20.00 -23.91 -5.54
CA PRO A 376 21.24 -24.31 -4.88
C PRO A 376 22.24 -23.13 -4.82
N GLY A 377 22.67 -22.76 -3.62
CA GLY A 377 23.61 -21.66 -3.39
C GLY A 377 23.02 -20.25 -3.44
N SER A 378 21.70 -20.10 -3.45
CA SER A 378 21.01 -18.80 -3.40
C SER A 378 19.87 -18.80 -2.38
N GLU A 379 19.56 -17.63 -1.82
CA GLU A 379 18.35 -17.41 -1.03
C GLU A 379 17.10 -17.19 -1.91
N SER A 380 17.27 -17.15 -3.23
CA SER A 380 16.18 -16.98 -4.19
C SER A 380 15.26 -18.20 -4.20
N PRO A 381 13.93 -18.02 -4.06
CA PRO A 381 12.98 -19.12 -4.13
C PRO A 381 12.92 -19.70 -5.55
N SER A 382 12.92 -21.02 -5.65
CA SER A 382 12.78 -21.80 -6.89
C SER A 382 11.37 -22.39 -7.05
N SER A 383 10.70 -22.71 -5.95
CA SER A 383 9.38 -23.32 -5.92
C SER A 383 8.69 -22.99 -4.60
N PHE A 384 7.36 -22.90 -4.60
CA PHE A 384 6.57 -22.80 -3.38
C PHE A 384 5.31 -23.67 -3.48
N ALA A 385 4.95 -24.30 -2.38
CA ALA A 385 3.75 -25.10 -2.25
C ALA A 385 3.16 -24.96 -0.85
N SER A 386 1.86 -25.20 -0.72
CA SER A 386 1.16 -25.18 0.57
C SER A 386 0.25 -26.39 0.68
N GLU A 387 0.29 -27.04 1.83
CA GLU A 387 -0.62 -28.12 2.20
C GLU A 387 -1.81 -27.52 2.94
N LEU A 388 -2.95 -27.38 2.27
CA LEU A 388 -4.13 -26.66 2.79
C LEU A 388 -5.27 -27.62 3.13
N THR A 389 -6.01 -27.34 4.20
CA THR A 389 -7.31 -27.99 4.50
C THR A 389 -8.42 -26.96 4.37
N ILE A 390 -9.43 -27.24 3.54
CA ILE A 390 -10.70 -26.51 3.56
C ILE A 390 -11.55 -27.06 4.71
N LEU A 391 -12.10 -26.16 5.52
CA LEU A 391 -12.96 -26.47 6.66
C LEU A 391 -14.28 -25.71 6.53
N ASP A 392 -15.35 -26.37 6.10
CA ASP A 392 -16.71 -25.84 6.14
C ASP A 392 -17.57 -26.67 7.08
N LYS A 393 -17.82 -26.10 8.27
CA LYS A 393 -18.63 -26.73 9.32
C LYS A 393 -20.12 -26.79 8.95
N ALA A 394 -20.63 -25.83 8.18
CA ALA A 394 -22.03 -25.77 7.79
C ALA A 394 -22.36 -26.88 6.79
N LYS A 395 -21.47 -27.14 5.83
CA LYS A 395 -21.60 -28.23 4.85
C LYS A 395 -21.04 -29.58 5.34
N LYS A 396 -20.45 -29.63 6.55
CA LYS A 396 -19.67 -30.79 7.06
C LYS A 396 -18.63 -31.27 6.05
N TYR A 397 -17.96 -30.31 5.42
CA TYR A 397 -16.99 -30.55 4.37
C TYR A 397 -15.58 -30.28 4.87
N GLU A 398 -14.71 -31.28 4.69
CA GLU A 398 -13.29 -31.18 4.97
C GLU A 398 -12.50 -31.81 3.83
N ARG A 399 -11.55 -31.07 3.26
CA ARG A 399 -10.72 -31.57 2.16
C ARG A 399 -9.29 -31.05 2.29
N ASN A 400 -8.35 -31.98 2.25
CA ASN A 400 -6.93 -31.67 2.13
C ASN A 400 -6.54 -31.53 0.65
N GLN A 401 -5.80 -30.47 0.33
CA GLN A 401 -5.29 -30.24 -1.02
C GLN A 401 -3.94 -29.53 -0.96
N ARG A 402 -3.01 -29.96 -1.82
CA ARG A 402 -1.77 -29.25 -2.07
C ARG A 402 -2.00 -28.19 -3.14
N VAL A 403 -1.66 -26.94 -2.83
CA VAL A 403 -1.69 -25.81 -3.77
C VAL A 403 -0.26 -25.42 -4.12
N PHE A 404 0.03 -25.26 -5.40
CA PHE A 404 1.34 -24.87 -5.92
C PHE A 404 1.20 -24.21 -7.29
N MET A 405 2.32 -23.83 -7.91
CA MET A 405 2.28 -23.08 -9.17
C MET A 405 1.45 -23.81 -10.25
N ASN A 406 0.48 -23.08 -10.83
CA ASN A 406 -0.51 -23.57 -11.80
C ASN A 406 -1.44 -24.69 -11.31
N ASN A 407 -1.52 -24.95 -10.01
CA ASN A 407 -2.38 -25.97 -9.41
C ASN A 407 -3.19 -25.33 -8.27
N ILE A 408 -4.40 -24.88 -8.63
CA ILE A 408 -5.32 -24.17 -7.73
C ILE A 408 -6.24 -25.12 -6.97
N MET A 409 -6.88 -24.59 -5.93
CA MET A 409 -7.89 -25.28 -5.13
C MET A 409 -9.26 -24.70 -5.41
N ASP A 410 -10.14 -25.53 -5.98
CA ASP A 410 -11.53 -25.18 -6.26
C ASP A 410 -12.46 -25.70 -5.15
N TYR A 411 -13.41 -24.86 -4.73
CA TYR A 411 -14.36 -25.13 -3.67
C TYR A 411 -15.73 -24.50 -3.98
N GLU A 412 -16.80 -25.29 -3.88
CA GLU A 412 -18.20 -24.93 -4.19
C GLU A 412 -19.06 -24.75 -2.94
#